data_AF-A0A7Y1U7X8-F1
#
_entry.id   AF-A0A7Y1U7X8-F1
#
_cell.length_a   1.000
_cell.length_b   1.000
_cell.length_c   1.000
_cell.angle_alpha   90.00
_cell.angle_beta   90.00
_cell.angle_gamma   90.00
#
_symmetry.space_group_name_H-M   'P 1'
#
loop_
_entity.id
_entity.type
_entity.pdbx_description
1 polymer ?
#
loop_
_entity_poly.entity_id
_entity_poly.type
_entity_poly.pdbx_seq_one_letter_code
_entity_poly.pdbx_strand_id
1 'polypeptide(L)'
;PPPHRNKLSKLRPRKWHLKALVQKGLSFLPDPEKANHVFQKYVTKGVHLDDEHFGYKIEHASDHIRYAQAYLDTDRDLEILELGTGWYPIIPISFYLSGLGSVTSLDIQSWLTADSLRTAIHKMVEWRADGRLNTYLTSIDEARWEELIQITADPRLSREAMCEKI
;
A
#
# COMPACT_ATOMS: atom_id res chain seq x y z
N PRO A 1 -21.96 -50.51 32.99
CA PRO A 1 -21.30 -50.25 31.67
C PRO A 1 -21.20 -48.75 31.37
N PRO A 2 -20.00 -48.16 31.24
CA PRO A 2 -19.88 -46.77 30.83
C PRO A 2 -20.07 -46.67 29.30
N PRO A 3 -20.64 -45.57 28.78
CA PRO A 3 -20.87 -45.41 27.36
C PRO A 3 -19.55 -45.15 26.63
N HIS A 4 -19.39 -45.80 25.47
CA HIS A 4 -18.32 -45.60 24.52
C HIS A 4 -18.21 -44.11 24.14
N ARG A 5 -17.12 -43.45 24.56
CA ARG A 5 -16.71 -42.14 24.00
C ARG A 5 -16.36 -42.34 22.53
N ASN A 6 -17.14 -41.73 21.66
CA ASN A 6 -16.90 -41.68 20.22
C ASN A 6 -15.63 -40.86 19.94
N LYS A 7 -14.48 -41.53 19.75
CA LYS A 7 -13.19 -40.91 19.41
C LYS A 7 -13.14 -40.55 17.93
N LEU A 8 -13.92 -39.55 17.53
CA LEU A 8 -13.71 -38.85 16.26
C LEU A 8 -13.90 -37.35 16.48
N SER A 9 -13.08 -36.76 17.37
CA SER A 9 -12.80 -35.33 17.29
C SER A 9 -11.97 -35.11 16.02
N LYS A 10 -12.69 -34.91 14.91
CA LYS A 10 -12.15 -34.56 13.60
C LYS A 10 -11.02 -33.53 13.74
N LEU A 11 -9.85 -33.90 13.24
CA LEU A 11 -8.70 -33.01 13.09
C LEU A 11 -9.12 -31.80 12.24
N ARG A 12 -9.49 -30.69 12.88
CA ARG A 12 -9.50 -29.38 12.20
C ARG A 12 -8.06 -28.88 12.24
N PRO A 13 -7.33 -28.83 11.12
CA PRO A 13 -6.03 -28.19 11.10
C PRO A 13 -6.20 -26.75 11.60
N ARG A 14 -5.35 -26.33 12.54
CA ARG A 14 -5.34 -24.93 12.99
C ARG A 14 -5.16 -24.04 11.76
N LYS A 15 -5.84 -22.89 11.72
CA LYS A 15 -5.85 -21.97 10.57
C LYS A 15 -4.44 -21.67 10.02
N TRP A 16 -3.42 -21.67 10.88
CA TRP A 16 -2.03 -21.45 10.50
C TRP A 16 -1.37 -22.63 9.77
N HIS A 17 -1.71 -23.89 10.10
CA HIS A 17 -1.19 -25.06 9.39
C HIS A 17 -1.71 -25.11 7.95
N LEU A 18 -2.98 -24.72 7.77
CA LEU A 18 -3.57 -24.62 6.43
C LEU A 18 -2.90 -23.50 5.62
N LYS A 19 -2.63 -22.34 6.24
CA LYS A 19 -1.82 -21.28 5.61
C LYS A 19 -0.43 -21.78 5.21
N ALA A 20 0.26 -22.49 6.10
CA ALA A 20 1.60 -23.01 5.82
C ALA A 20 1.61 -24.04 4.68
N LEU A 21 0.61 -24.92 4.61
CA LEU A 21 0.47 -25.90 3.53
C LEU A 21 0.22 -25.22 2.18
N VAL A 22 -0.67 -24.22 2.14
CA VAL A 22 -0.94 -23.43 0.94
C VAL A 22 0.30 -22.66 0.49
N GLN A 23 0.99 -21.99 1.42
CA GLN A 23 2.24 -21.27 1.13
C GLN A 23 3.33 -22.21 0.63
N LYS A 24 3.45 -23.40 1.24
CA LYS A 24 4.40 -24.42 0.79
C LYS A 24 4.06 -24.93 -0.61
N GLY A 25 2.79 -25.12 -0.92
CA GLY A 25 2.32 -25.49 -2.25
C GLY A 25 2.65 -24.41 -3.30
N LEU A 26 2.34 -23.14 -3.01
CA LEU A 26 2.65 -22.01 -3.88
C LEU A 26 4.17 -21.87 -4.14
N SER A 27 5.01 -22.21 -3.15
CA SER A 27 6.48 -22.13 -3.29
C SER A 27 7.08 -23.10 -4.32
N PHE A 28 6.34 -24.12 -4.76
CA PHE A 28 6.77 -25.08 -5.78
C PHE A 28 6.32 -24.73 -7.20
N LEU A 29 5.55 -23.65 -7.38
CA LEU A 29 5.12 -23.19 -8.70
C LEU A 29 6.24 -22.42 -9.41
N PRO A 30 6.29 -22.43 -10.75
CA PRO A 30 7.18 -21.55 -11.50
C PRO A 30 6.82 -20.10 -11.23
N ASP A 31 7.82 -19.28 -10.90
CA ASP A 31 7.64 -17.88 -10.50
C ASP A 31 6.69 -17.73 -9.27
N PRO A 32 7.12 -18.19 -8.09
CA PRO A 32 6.29 -18.27 -6.88
C PRO A 32 5.79 -16.89 -6.43
N GLU A 33 6.49 -15.82 -6.80
CA GLU A 33 6.08 -14.43 -6.57
C GLU A 33 4.83 -14.06 -7.38
N LYS A 34 4.81 -14.37 -8.68
CA LYS A 34 3.61 -14.19 -9.51
C LYS A 34 2.47 -15.09 -9.07
N ALA A 35 2.74 -16.34 -8.71
CA ALA A 35 1.71 -17.26 -8.22
C ALA A 35 1.09 -16.77 -6.91
N ASN A 36 1.92 -16.27 -5.98
CA ASN A 36 1.45 -15.65 -4.76
C ASN A 36 0.66 -14.37 -5.05
N HIS A 37 1.10 -13.53 -5.98
CA HIS A 37 0.33 -12.35 -6.41
C HIS A 37 -1.05 -12.70 -6.97
N VAL A 38 -1.15 -13.66 -7.89
CA VAL A 38 -2.43 -14.14 -8.45
C VAL A 38 -3.31 -14.71 -7.34
N PHE A 39 -2.76 -15.53 -6.45
CA PHE A 39 -3.48 -16.07 -5.30
C PHE A 39 -3.97 -14.96 -4.37
N GLN A 40 -3.13 -13.97 -4.09
CA GLN A 40 -3.51 -12.88 -3.21
C GLN A 40 -4.58 -11.99 -3.86
N LYS A 41 -4.44 -11.67 -5.15
CA LYS A 41 -5.37 -10.85 -5.93
C LYS A 41 -6.75 -11.49 -6.09
N TYR A 42 -6.80 -12.77 -6.47
CA TYR A 42 -8.08 -13.42 -6.83
C TYR A 42 -8.68 -14.28 -5.71
N VAL A 43 -7.88 -14.83 -4.79
CA VAL A 43 -8.39 -15.71 -3.71
C VAL A 43 -8.51 -14.97 -2.40
N THR A 44 -7.42 -14.34 -1.92
CA THR A 44 -7.47 -13.65 -0.62
C THR A 44 -7.99 -12.22 -0.70
N LYS A 45 -8.03 -11.64 -1.91
CA LYS A 45 -8.24 -10.22 -2.18
C LYS A 45 -7.31 -9.27 -1.41
N GLY A 46 -6.25 -9.77 -0.77
CA GLY A 46 -5.34 -9.00 0.09
C GLY A 46 -4.43 -8.00 -0.64
N VAL A 47 -4.57 -7.87 -1.96
CA VAL A 47 -3.85 -6.90 -2.80
C VAL A 47 -4.83 -5.91 -3.44
N HIS A 48 -6.14 -5.98 -3.14
CA HIS A 48 -7.08 -4.97 -3.60
C HIS A 48 -7.04 -3.77 -2.67
N LEU A 49 -6.88 -2.57 -3.21
CA LEU A 49 -6.93 -1.33 -2.43
C LEU A 49 -8.38 -0.94 -2.15
N ASP A 50 -8.91 -1.36 -1.01
CA ASP A 50 -10.20 -0.92 -0.48
C ASP A 50 -10.04 0.28 0.48
N ASP A 51 -11.17 0.81 0.96
CA ASP A 51 -11.20 1.94 1.89
C ASP A 51 -10.50 1.64 3.22
N GLU A 52 -10.56 0.40 3.69
CA GLU A 52 -9.95 0.00 4.97
C GLU A 52 -8.41 -0.01 4.85
N HIS A 53 -7.87 -0.69 3.83
CA HIS A 53 -6.42 -0.73 3.58
C HIS A 53 -5.86 0.65 3.26
N PHE A 54 -6.58 1.45 2.48
CA PHE A 54 -6.19 2.84 2.20
C PHE A 54 -6.21 3.67 3.48
N GLY A 55 -7.27 3.56 4.28
CA GLY A 55 -7.45 4.24 5.56
C GLY A 55 -6.28 4.02 6.52
N TYR A 56 -5.90 2.76 6.75
CA TYR A 56 -4.76 2.46 7.62
C TYR A 56 -3.47 3.12 7.12
N LYS A 57 -3.18 3.02 5.81
CA LYS A 57 -1.93 3.57 5.25
C LYS A 57 -1.89 5.09 5.27
N ILE A 58 -3.01 5.76 5.03
CA ILE A 58 -3.06 7.22 5.04
C ILE A 58 -3.08 7.79 6.47
N GLU A 59 -3.65 7.08 7.43
CA GLU A 59 -3.53 7.40 8.86
C GLU A 59 -2.05 7.35 9.30
N HIS A 60 -1.33 6.29 8.95
CA HIS A 60 0.10 6.21 9.22
C HIS A 60 0.89 7.35 8.55
N ALA A 61 0.58 7.68 7.30
CA ALA A 61 1.22 8.80 6.60
C ALA A 61 0.94 10.14 7.30
N SER A 62 -0.31 10.38 7.71
CA SER A 62 -0.73 11.56 8.47
C SER A 62 0.06 11.71 9.76
N ASP A 63 0.19 10.63 10.53
CA ASP A 63 1.00 10.63 11.75
C ASP A 63 2.46 10.98 11.47
N HIS A 64 3.07 10.39 10.45
CA HIS A 64 4.46 10.68 10.10
C HIS A 64 4.66 12.14 9.67
N ILE A 65 3.77 12.68 8.84
CA ILE A 65 3.79 14.09 8.41
C ILE A 65 3.62 15.02 9.62
N ARG A 66 2.65 14.73 10.49
CA ARG A 66 2.40 15.49 11.72
C ARG A 66 3.61 15.48 12.64
N TYR A 67 4.26 14.34 12.82
CA TYR A 67 5.48 14.23 13.63
C TYR A 67 6.66 14.96 13.00
N ALA A 68 6.82 14.88 11.67
CA ALA A 68 7.85 15.64 10.96
C ALA A 68 7.65 17.15 11.16
N GLN A 69 6.43 17.66 10.97
CA GLN A 69 6.09 19.07 11.18
C GLN A 69 6.27 19.53 12.63
N ALA A 70 6.02 18.65 13.61
CA ALA A 70 6.13 19.01 15.02
C ALA A 70 7.57 19.02 15.56
N TYR A 71 8.46 18.20 14.98
CA TYR A 71 9.75 17.90 15.58
C TYR A 71 10.97 18.12 14.67
N LEU A 72 10.76 18.32 13.37
CA LEU A 72 11.84 18.60 12.42
C LEU A 72 11.81 20.06 11.98
N ASP A 73 12.96 20.55 11.52
CA ASP A 73 13.09 21.86 10.89
C ASP A 73 12.49 21.81 9.48
N THR A 74 11.20 22.17 9.37
CA THR A 74 10.46 22.17 8.09
C THR A 74 10.67 23.44 7.26
N ASP A 75 11.52 24.37 7.72
CA ASP A 75 11.96 25.49 6.88
C ASP A 75 12.99 25.03 5.82
N ARG A 76 13.42 23.77 5.92
CA ARG A 76 14.29 23.09 4.95
C ARG A 76 13.52 21.96 4.27
N ASP A 77 13.89 21.69 3.03
CA ASP A 77 13.45 20.49 2.33
C ASP A 77 13.97 19.25 3.05
N LEU A 78 13.05 18.38 3.47
CA LEU A 78 13.37 17.10 4.09
C LEU A 78 13.69 16.05 3.03
N GLU A 79 14.73 15.25 3.27
CA GLU A 79 15.00 14.04 2.50
C GLU A 79 14.47 12.83 3.28
N ILE A 80 13.41 12.21 2.77
CA ILE A 80 12.69 11.15 3.48
C ILE A 80 13.01 9.81 2.82
N LEU A 81 13.51 8.86 3.61
CA LEU A 81 13.70 7.47 3.17
C LEU A 81 12.55 6.60 3.70
N GLU A 82 11.76 6.03 2.79
CA GLU A 82 10.73 5.04 3.11
C GLU A 82 11.19 3.63 2.72
N LEU A 83 10.94 2.66 3.62
CA LEU A 83 11.29 1.26 3.43
C LEU A 83 10.02 0.42 3.37
N GLY A 84 9.82 -0.27 2.26
CA GLY A 84 8.69 -1.16 2.03
C GLY A 84 7.46 -0.46 1.46
N THR A 85 7.62 0.09 0.25
CA THR A 85 6.54 0.69 -0.55
C THR A 85 5.35 -0.26 -0.71
N GLY A 86 5.64 -1.55 -0.89
CA GLY A 86 4.66 -2.57 -1.23
C GLY A 86 3.98 -2.32 -2.57
N TRP A 87 2.69 -2.63 -2.63
CA TRP A 87 1.89 -2.57 -3.86
C TRP A 87 1.42 -1.15 -4.21
N TYR A 88 1.17 -0.33 -3.19
CA TYR A 88 0.51 0.97 -3.31
C TYR A 88 1.32 2.02 -2.53
N PRO A 89 1.91 3.02 -3.20
CA PRO A 89 2.83 3.97 -2.59
C PRO A 89 2.07 5.11 -1.88
N ILE A 90 1.15 4.75 -0.98
CA ILE A 90 0.27 5.72 -0.29
C ILE A 90 1.09 6.66 0.60
N ILE A 91 2.07 6.11 1.35
CA ILE A 91 2.91 6.90 2.26
C ILE A 91 3.83 7.84 1.45
N PRO A 92 4.60 7.38 0.45
CA PRO A 92 5.40 8.27 -0.39
C PRO A 92 4.59 9.36 -1.07
N ILE A 93 3.44 9.04 -1.68
CA ILE A 93 2.60 10.06 -2.32
C ILE A 93 2.08 11.06 -1.28
N SER A 94 1.68 10.61 -0.08
CA SER A 94 1.20 11.52 0.97
C SER A 94 2.27 12.52 1.40
N PHE A 95 3.52 12.05 1.53
CA PHE A 95 4.65 12.93 1.84
C PHE A 95 4.99 13.87 0.68
N TYR A 96 4.99 13.38 -0.56
CA TYR A 96 5.13 14.23 -1.74
C TYR A 96 4.07 15.33 -1.71
N LEU A 97 2.79 15.01 -1.50
CA LEU A 97 1.71 15.97 -1.40
C LEU A 97 1.81 16.92 -0.19
N SER A 98 2.51 16.55 0.88
CA SER A 98 2.68 17.43 2.04
C SER A 98 3.58 18.63 1.78
N GLY A 99 4.38 18.61 0.70
CA GLY A 99 5.33 19.66 0.37
C GLY A 99 6.56 19.73 1.27
N LEU A 100 6.74 18.78 2.20
CA LEU A 100 7.83 18.81 3.18
C LEU A 100 9.23 18.54 2.61
N GLY A 101 9.33 18.10 1.35
CA GLY A 101 10.61 17.79 0.71
C GLY A 101 10.48 16.69 -0.34
N SER A 102 11.45 15.79 -0.39
CA SER A 102 11.51 14.66 -1.33
C SER A 102 11.44 13.31 -0.61
N VAL A 103 10.91 12.29 -1.30
CA VAL A 103 10.82 10.93 -0.77
C VAL A 103 11.56 9.97 -1.68
N THR A 104 12.49 9.22 -1.11
CA THR A 104 13.06 8.02 -1.74
C THR A 104 12.42 6.80 -1.09
N SER A 105 11.77 5.96 -1.89
CA SER A 105 11.07 4.77 -1.41
C SER A 105 11.77 3.52 -1.95
N LEU A 106 12.15 2.61 -1.06
CA LEU A 106 12.88 1.39 -1.38
C LEU A 106 12.09 0.15 -0.95
N ASP A 107 11.98 -0.83 -1.84
CA ASP A 107 11.41 -2.14 -1.54
C ASP A 107 12.38 -3.24 -1.94
N ILE A 108 12.42 -4.33 -1.16
CA ILE A 108 13.22 -5.52 -1.46
C ILE A 108 12.69 -6.19 -2.74
N GLN A 109 11.39 -6.04 -3.01
CA GLN A 109 10.73 -6.62 -4.17
C GLN A 109 9.99 -5.55 -4.98
N SER A 110 10.11 -5.62 -6.30
CA SER A 110 9.51 -4.64 -7.21
C SER A 110 8.02 -4.94 -7.47
N TRP A 111 7.21 -4.91 -6.41
CA TRP A 111 5.76 -5.14 -6.48
C TRP A 111 4.98 -3.97 -7.06
N LEU A 112 5.52 -2.76 -6.95
CA LEU A 112 4.92 -1.57 -7.51
C LEU A 112 4.84 -1.68 -9.03
N THR A 113 3.65 -1.43 -9.57
CA THR A 113 3.39 -1.37 -11.01
C THR A 113 2.83 -0.01 -11.37
N ALA A 114 2.87 0.37 -12.66
CA ALA A 114 2.20 1.60 -13.11
C ALA A 114 0.70 1.58 -12.77
N ASP A 115 0.04 0.42 -12.93
CA ASP A 115 -1.38 0.26 -12.61
C ASP A 115 -1.67 0.44 -11.12
N SER A 116 -0.84 -0.15 -10.25
CA SER A 116 -1.04 -0.02 -8.80
C SER A 116 -0.72 1.40 -8.31
N LEU A 117 0.27 2.07 -8.90
CA LEU A 117 0.52 3.49 -8.68
C LEU A 117 -0.70 4.35 -9.08
N ARG A 118 -1.23 4.16 -10.29
CA ARG A 118 -2.46 4.86 -10.75
C ARG A 118 -3.64 4.57 -9.84
N THR A 119 -3.80 3.32 -9.40
CA THR A 119 -4.87 2.92 -8.47
C THR A 119 -4.77 3.67 -7.15
N ALA A 120 -3.55 3.82 -6.60
CA ALA A 120 -3.34 4.59 -5.37
C ALA A 120 -3.69 6.07 -5.56
N ILE A 121 -3.26 6.67 -6.68
CA ILE A 121 -3.58 8.07 -6.99
C ILE A 121 -5.09 8.26 -7.15
N HIS A 122 -5.77 7.41 -7.94
CA HIS A 122 -7.22 7.48 -8.10
C HIS A 122 -7.96 7.37 -6.77
N LYS A 123 -7.45 6.54 -5.84
CA LYS A 123 -8.03 6.44 -4.50
C LYS A 123 -7.87 7.71 -3.68
N MET A 124 -6.72 8.38 -3.78
CA MET A 124 -6.52 9.71 -3.19
C MET A 124 -7.47 10.75 -3.80
N VAL A 125 -7.64 10.76 -5.13
CA VAL A 125 -8.56 11.66 -5.83
C VAL A 125 -10.00 11.45 -5.36
N GLU A 126 -10.44 10.19 -5.27
CA GLU A 126 -11.75 9.81 -4.73
C GLU A 126 -11.95 10.37 -3.31
N TRP A 127 -10.99 10.11 -2.41
CA TRP A 127 -11.08 10.57 -1.02
C TRP A 127 -10.98 12.10 -0.90
N ARG A 128 -10.29 12.79 -1.83
CA ARG A 128 -10.25 14.25 -1.87
C ARG A 128 -11.58 14.83 -2.32
N ALA A 129 -12.19 14.28 -3.37
CA ALA A 129 -13.48 14.72 -3.89
C ALA A 129 -14.59 14.66 -2.84
N ASP A 130 -14.57 13.64 -1.99
CA ASP A 130 -15.55 13.44 -0.92
C ASP A 130 -15.16 14.14 0.40
N GLY A 131 -14.02 14.85 0.45
CA GLY A 131 -13.52 15.55 1.63
C GLY A 131 -12.89 14.67 2.72
N ARG A 132 -12.90 13.34 2.57
CA ARG A 132 -12.27 12.39 3.51
C ARG A 132 -10.78 12.63 3.65
N LEU A 133 -10.09 12.97 2.56
CA LEU A 133 -8.64 13.18 2.54
C LEU A 133 -8.19 14.28 3.51
N ASN A 134 -8.99 15.34 3.66
CA ASN A 134 -8.69 16.49 4.52
C ASN A 134 -8.65 16.15 6.01
N THR A 135 -9.21 14.98 6.40
CA THR A 135 -9.13 14.47 7.77
C THR A 135 -7.72 13.98 8.10
N TYR A 136 -6.96 13.58 7.08
CA TYR A 136 -5.64 12.98 7.24
C TYR A 136 -4.53 13.93 6.80
N LEU A 137 -4.70 14.61 5.66
CA LEU A 137 -3.73 15.57 5.15
C LEU A 137 -4.25 16.99 5.39
N THR A 138 -3.72 17.66 6.40
CA THR A 138 -4.13 19.02 6.81
C THR A 138 -3.66 20.09 5.81
N SER A 139 -2.57 19.83 5.10
CA SER A 139 -2.03 20.67 4.03
C SER A 139 -1.66 19.81 2.83
N ILE A 140 -2.13 20.21 1.65
CA ILE A 140 -1.77 19.60 0.37
C ILE A 140 -1.13 20.69 -0.49
N ASP A 141 0.06 20.42 -1.01
CA ASP A 141 0.70 21.22 -2.04
C ASP A 141 -0.10 21.06 -3.35
N GLU A 142 -0.82 22.12 -3.73
CA GLU A 142 -1.72 22.10 -4.88
C GLU A 142 -0.97 21.98 -6.22
N ALA A 143 0.28 22.44 -6.31
CA ALA A 143 1.09 22.28 -7.51
C ALA A 143 1.47 20.81 -7.71
N ARG A 144 1.91 20.16 -6.63
CA ARG A 144 2.20 18.71 -6.61
C ARG A 144 0.94 17.87 -6.84
N TRP A 145 -0.20 18.31 -6.33
CA TRP A 145 -1.48 17.65 -6.62
C TRP A 145 -1.81 17.69 -8.12
N GLU A 146 -1.68 18.85 -8.76
CA GLU A 146 -1.93 18.98 -10.20
C GLU A 146 -0.99 18.09 -11.02
N GLU A 147 0.30 18.02 -10.64
CA GLU A 147 1.25 17.08 -11.26
C GLU A 147 0.80 15.61 -11.08
N LEU A 148 0.31 15.25 -9.89
CA LEU A 148 -0.21 13.91 -9.61
C LEU A 148 -1.41 13.55 -10.52
N ILE A 149 -2.30 14.51 -10.78
CA ILE A 149 -3.42 14.33 -11.72
C ILE A 149 -2.90 14.12 -13.14
N GLN A 150 -1.95 14.94 -13.60
CA GLN A 150 -1.38 14.85 -14.94
C GLN A 150 -0.68 13.49 -15.19
N ILE A 151 0.01 12.97 -14.18
CA ILE A 151 0.61 11.62 -14.21
C ILE A 151 -0.46 10.56 -14.53
N THR A 152 -1.63 10.65 -13.91
CA THR A 152 -2.72 9.70 -14.19
C THR A 152 -3.37 9.89 -15.55
N ALA A 153 -3.34 11.11 -16.10
CA ALA A 153 -3.97 11.45 -17.38
C ALA A 153 -3.20 10.91 -18.59
N ASP A 154 -1.88 10.72 -18.52
CA ASP A 154 -1.10 10.09 -19.60
C ASP A 154 -0.96 8.56 -19.38
N PRO A 155 -1.70 7.72 -20.13
CA PRO A 155 -1.64 6.26 -19.98
C PRO A 155 -0.32 5.65 -20.46
N ARG A 156 0.54 6.40 -21.16
CA ARG A 156 1.80 5.91 -21.73
C ARG A 156 2.98 6.04 -20.77
N LEU A 157 2.83 6.79 -19.69
CA LEU A 157 3.89 6.93 -18.69
C LEU A 157 4.21 5.57 -18.07
N SER A 158 5.49 5.20 -18.14
CA SER A 158 6.02 4.01 -17.46
C SER A 158 6.05 4.23 -15.95
N ARG A 159 6.12 3.13 -15.19
CA ARG A 159 6.25 3.19 -13.73
C ARG A 159 7.40 4.09 -13.30
N GLU A 160 8.56 3.95 -13.94
CA GLU A 160 9.79 4.68 -13.64
C GLU A 160 9.59 6.18 -13.85
N ALA A 161 9.04 6.57 -15.01
CA ALA A 161 8.75 7.97 -15.33
C ALA A 161 7.71 8.59 -14.38
N MET A 162 6.76 7.80 -13.88
CA MET A 162 5.83 8.26 -12.85
C MET A 162 6.52 8.44 -11.49
N CYS A 163 7.43 7.54 -11.11
CA CYS A 163 8.17 7.64 -9.85
C CYS A 163 9.21 8.78 -9.87
N GLU A 164 9.80 9.13 -11.01
CA GLU A 164 10.71 10.28 -11.11
C GLU A 164 10.02 11.63 -10.84
N LYS A 165 8.68 11.66 -10.90
CA LYS A 165 7.87 12.85 -10.69
C LYS A 165 7.31 12.97 -9.26
N ILE A 166 7.35 11.90 -8.46
CA ILE A 166 6.76 11.80 -7.11
C ILE A 166 7.85 11.45 -6.12
#